data_AF-A0A355L5D6-F1
#
_entry.id   AF-A0A355L5D6-F1
#
_cell.length_a   1.000
_cell.length_b   1.000
_cell.length_c   1.000
_cell.angle_alpha   90.00
_cell.angle_beta   90.00
_cell.angle_gamma   90.00
#
_symmetry.space_group_name_H-M   'P 1'
#
loop_
_entity.id
_entity.type
_entity.pdbx_description
1 polymer ?
#
loop_
_entity_poly.entity_id
_entity_poly.type
_entity_poly.pdbx_seq_one_letter_code
_entity_poly.pdbx_strand_id
1 'polypeptide(L)'
;MLHICAKRYVDRVEDVTKVTVYTNLDEVELFANGESVGKKKKGEFPFFHFEVKNEGETTLVAKAGDLTDEAQIRKVDKFNEDYRLKEEGAVINWFEIETPAGYYSVNDTLGDILSTFRGKICAVKLLLKMKKALTPDGPKQKGKKKSAEVMGFKLSDINKTMIDMLKGFTVKRGLMMLGGKFTKEQILEINAMLNKVKKK
;
A
#
# COMPACT_ATOMS: atom_id res chain seq x y z
N MET A 1 13.52 20.56 -18.81
CA MET A 1 13.41 19.46 -17.83
C MET A 1 13.66 18.17 -18.57
N LEU A 2 14.46 17.26 -18.01
CA LEU A 2 14.74 15.94 -18.55
C LEU A 2 14.65 14.92 -17.41
N HIS A 3 13.94 13.81 -17.63
CA HIS A 3 13.74 12.78 -16.61
C HIS A 3 13.63 11.38 -17.20
N ILE A 4 14.50 10.47 -16.76
CA ILE A 4 14.34 9.03 -16.98
C ILE A 4 13.38 8.49 -15.92
N CYS A 5 12.30 7.86 -16.37
CA CYS A 5 11.28 7.29 -15.50
C CYS A 5 11.76 6.02 -14.79
N ALA A 6 11.03 5.64 -13.74
CA ALA A 6 11.18 4.34 -13.06
C ALA A 6 12.60 4.07 -12.49
N LYS A 7 13.32 5.11 -12.04
CA LYS A 7 14.66 4.96 -11.42
C LYS A 7 14.71 4.05 -10.20
N ARG A 8 13.58 3.82 -9.54
CA ARG A 8 13.44 2.90 -8.39
C ARG A 8 13.21 1.44 -8.82
N TYR A 9 12.87 1.20 -10.09
CA TYR A 9 12.71 -0.14 -10.66
C TYR A 9 14.01 -0.57 -11.34
N VAL A 10 14.95 -1.00 -10.51
CA VAL A 10 16.34 -1.31 -10.90
C VAL A 10 16.44 -2.74 -11.43
N ASP A 11 15.97 -3.72 -10.66
CA ASP A 11 16.06 -5.14 -11.02
C ASP A 11 14.96 -5.54 -12.00
N ARG A 12 15.32 -5.98 -13.20
CA ARG A 12 14.37 -6.29 -14.29
C ARG A 12 14.62 -7.67 -14.86
N VAL A 13 13.55 -8.41 -15.14
CA VAL A 13 13.60 -9.82 -15.55
C VAL A 13 13.56 -10.00 -17.05
N GLU A 14 12.95 -9.05 -17.77
CA GLU A 14 12.87 -9.07 -19.23
C GLU A 14 14.24 -8.90 -19.92
N ASP A 15 14.40 -9.43 -21.14
CA ASP A 15 15.63 -9.28 -21.95
C ASP A 15 15.74 -7.92 -22.63
N VAL A 16 14.59 -7.31 -22.94
CA VAL A 16 14.47 -5.96 -23.49
C VAL A 16 13.50 -5.19 -22.62
N THR A 17 13.95 -4.10 -22.02
CA THR A 17 13.14 -3.29 -21.12
C THR A 17 12.72 -1.98 -21.78
N LYS A 18 11.49 -1.55 -21.51
CA LYS A 18 10.97 -0.29 -21.99
C LYS A 18 11.39 0.85 -21.07
N VAL A 19 12.22 1.75 -21.55
CA VAL A 19 12.62 2.97 -20.83
C VAL A 19 11.80 4.13 -21.33
N THR A 20 11.19 4.89 -20.42
CA THR A 20 10.46 6.11 -20.76
C THR A 20 11.22 7.32 -20.27
N VAL A 21 11.40 8.30 -21.15
CA VAL A 21 12.04 9.58 -20.84
C VAL A 21 11.03 10.68 -21.05
N TYR A 22 10.95 11.62 -20.09
CA TYR A 22 10.15 12.82 -20.17
C TYR A 22 11.04 14.02 -20.39
N THR A 23 10.71 14.82 -21.40
CA THR A 23 11.35 16.13 -21.60
C THR A 23 10.39 17.08 -22.28
N ASN A 24 10.49 18.36 -21.95
CA ASN A 24 9.76 19.41 -22.67
C ASN A 24 10.49 19.87 -23.94
N LEU A 25 11.73 19.43 -24.17
CA LEU A 25 12.56 19.72 -25.35
C LEU A 25 12.14 18.88 -26.57
N ASP A 26 12.60 19.30 -27.75
CA ASP A 26 12.14 18.76 -29.03
C ASP A 26 12.77 17.41 -29.40
N GLU A 27 13.87 17.03 -28.78
CA GLU A 27 14.53 15.75 -29.01
C GLU A 27 15.28 15.26 -27.78
N VAL A 28 15.47 13.94 -27.72
CA VAL A 28 16.26 13.27 -26.70
C VAL A 28 16.96 12.06 -27.29
N GLU A 29 18.18 11.83 -26.85
CA GLU A 29 18.96 10.64 -27.16
C GLU A 29 19.23 9.86 -25.87
N LEU A 30 19.04 8.55 -25.91
CA LEU A 30 19.27 7.66 -24.78
C LEU A 30 20.51 6.80 -25.05
N PHE A 31 21.38 6.68 -24.06
CA PHE A 31 22.57 5.84 -24.09
C PHE A 31 22.46 4.74 -23.03
N ALA A 32 22.92 3.54 -23.36
CA ALA A 32 23.05 2.40 -22.46
C ALA A 32 24.53 2.00 -22.41
N ASN A 33 25.16 2.14 -21.24
CA ASN A 33 26.61 1.90 -21.07
C ASN A 33 27.48 2.69 -22.07
N GLY A 34 27.03 3.90 -22.44
CA GLY A 34 27.72 4.77 -23.41
C GLY A 34 27.35 4.53 -24.87
N GLU A 35 26.65 3.43 -25.21
CA GLU A 35 26.19 3.15 -26.57
C GLU A 35 24.82 3.80 -26.82
N SER A 36 24.65 4.45 -27.98
CA SER A 36 23.37 5.09 -28.32
C SER A 36 22.31 4.04 -28.61
N VAL A 37 21.22 4.06 -27.84
CA VAL A 37 20.00 3.29 -28.09
C VAL A 37 19.18 3.94 -29.20
N GLY A 38 19.39 5.24 -29.43
CA GLY A 38 18.78 5.99 -30.50
C GLY A 38 18.33 7.38 -30.05
N LYS A 39 18.05 8.21 -31.05
CA LYS A 39 17.57 9.58 -30.90
C LYS A 39 16.12 9.68 -31.36
N LYS A 40 15.27 10.33 -30.56
CA LYS A 40 13.85 10.52 -30.86
C LYS A 40 13.46 11.99 -30.81
N LYS A 41 12.61 12.40 -31.74
CA LYS A 41 11.97 13.73 -31.76
C LYS A 41 10.63 13.69 -31.04
N LYS A 42 10.23 14.83 -30.49
CA LYS A 42 8.98 15.03 -29.76
C LYS A 42 7.80 14.81 -30.71
N GLY A 43 6.88 13.94 -30.29
CA GLY A 43 5.58 13.77 -30.95
C GLY A 43 4.55 14.76 -30.40
N GLU A 44 3.30 14.33 -30.36
CA GLU A 44 2.21 15.09 -29.72
C GLU A 44 2.44 15.29 -28.21
N PHE A 45 3.00 14.27 -27.55
CA PHE A 45 3.23 14.25 -26.10
C PHE A 45 4.72 14.27 -25.74
N PRO A 46 5.11 14.79 -24.57
CA PRO A 46 6.49 14.84 -24.10
C PRO A 46 7.01 13.48 -23.59
N PHE A 47 6.55 12.37 -24.18
CA PHE A 47 6.84 11.00 -23.76
C PHE A 47 7.67 10.29 -24.83
N PHE A 48 8.88 9.87 -24.45
CA PHE A 48 9.82 9.22 -25.35
C PHE A 48 10.06 7.80 -24.85
N HIS A 49 9.67 6.80 -25.65
CA HIS A 49 9.82 5.39 -25.28
C HIS A 49 11.00 4.78 -26.03
N PHE A 50 11.87 4.07 -25.33
CA PHE A 50 13.02 3.35 -25.87
C PHE A 50 12.94 1.88 -25.48
N GLU A 51 13.44 1.03 -26.36
CA GLU A 51 13.66 -0.39 -26.07
C GLU A 51 15.15 -0.57 -25.82
N VAL A 52 15.51 -0.97 -24.59
CA VAL A 52 16.90 -1.13 -24.18
C VAL A 52 17.14 -2.60 -23.87
N LYS A 53 18.19 -3.17 -24.45
CA LYS A 53 18.66 -4.51 -24.12
C LYS A 53 19.09 -4.53 -22.65
N ASN A 54 18.55 -5.44 -21.86
CA ASN A 54 18.79 -5.54 -20.43
C ASN A 54 19.78 -6.66 -20.15
N GLU A 55 21.05 -6.30 -19.97
CA GLU A 55 22.16 -7.24 -19.76
C GLU A 55 23.08 -6.74 -18.65
N GLY A 56 23.35 -7.61 -17.67
CA GLY A 56 24.19 -7.27 -16.52
C GLY A 56 23.70 -6.00 -15.81
N GLU A 57 24.64 -5.12 -15.47
CA GLU A 57 24.33 -3.77 -14.99
C GLU A 57 24.42 -2.78 -16.15
N THR A 58 23.39 -1.94 -16.30
CA THR A 58 23.34 -0.93 -17.36
C THR A 58 23.11 0.46 -16.76
N THR A 59 24.04 1.37 -17.05
CA THR A 59 23.88 2.80 -16.78
C THR A 59 23.19 3.44 -17.98
N LEU A 60 22.00 4.02 -17.73
CA LEU A 60 21.23 4.76 -18.71
C LEU A 60 21.55 6.24 -18.57
N VAL A 61 21.88 6.88 -19.68
CA VAL A 61 22.14 8.32 -19.75
C VAL A 61 21.25 8.93 -20.82
N ALA A 62 20.34 9.82 -20.46
CA ALA A 62 19.54 10.58 -21.42
C ALA A 62 20.18 11.95 -21.61
N LYS A 63 20.25 12.42 -22.86
CA LYS A 63 20.75 13.75 -23.23
C LYS A 63 19.73 14.47 -24.09
N ALA A 64 19.42 15.72 -23.75
CA ALA A 64 18.53 16.58 -24.52
C ALA A 64 18.95 18.05 -24.36
N GLY A 65 19.39 18.68 -25.45
CA GLY A 65 20.08 19.98 -25.38
C GLY A 65 21.29 19.90 -24.45
N ASP A 66 21.39 20.84 -23.50
CA ASP A 66 22.45 20.87 -22.48
C ASP A 66 22.11 20.04 -21.22
N LEU A 67 20.93 19.40 -21.18
CA LEU A 67 20.49 18.62 -20.02
C LEU A 67 20.92 17.17 -20.14
N THR A 68 21.32 16.60 -19.01
CA THR A 68 21.64 15.18 -18.86
C THR A 68 20.91 14.62 -17.64
N ASP A 69 20.38 13.40 -17.76
CA ASP A 69 19.80 12.65 -16.64
C ASP A 69 20.28 11.19 -16.66
N GLU A 70 20.43 10.59 -15.49
CA GLU A 70 21.00 9.24 -15.33
C GLU A 70 20.10 8.31 -14.51
N ALA A 71 20.14 7.02 -14.84
CA ALA A 71 19.48 5.94 -14.10
C ALA A 71 20.27 4.64 -14.21
N GLN A 72 19.99 3.70 -13.32
CA GLN A 72 20.58 2.36 -13.35
C GLN A 72 19.49 1.30 -13.46
N ILE A 73 19.78 0.27 -14.26
CA ILE A 73 18.99 -0.95 -14.35
C ILE A 73 19.92 -2.16 -14.27
N ARG A 74 19.36 -3.29 -13.88
CA ARG A 74 20.09 -4.55 -13.77
C ARG A 74 19.24 -5.72 -14.21
N LYS A 75 19.82 -6.57 -15.05
CA LYS A 75 19.24 -7.85 -15.43
C LYS A 75 19.31 -8.83 -14.26
N VAL A 76 18.17 -9.42 -13.92
CA VAL A 76 18.05 -10.49 -12.91
C VAL A 76 17.22 -11.64 -13.46
N ASP A 77 17.47 -12.86 -12.97
CA ASP A 77 16.74 -14.06 -13.42
C ASP A 77 15.34 -14.19 -12.80
N LYS A 78 15.15 -13.63 -11.61
CA LYS A 78 13.91 -13.73 -10.84
C LYS A 78 13.44 -12.35 -10.41
N PHE A 79 12.13 -12.19 -10.40
CA PHE A 79 11.48 -10.95 -9.97
C PHE A 79 11.88 -10.62 -8.53
N ASN A 80 12.25 -9.36 -8.29
CA ASN A 80 12.55 -8.88 -6.96
C ASN A 80 11.24 -8.70 -6.16
N GLU A 81 10.98 -9.59 -5.21
CA GLU A 81 9.78 -9.59 -4.39
C GLU A 81 9.64 -8.35 -3.46
N ASP A 82 10.70 -7.55 -3.30
CA ASP A 82 10.61 -6.25 -2.61
C ASP A 82 9.83 -5.21 -3.43
N TYR A 83 9.70 -5.43 -4.74
CA TYR A 83 8.85 -4.62 -5.61
C TYR A 83 7.37 -5.03 -5.55
N ARG A 84 7.07 -6.19 -4.96
CA ARG A 84 5.70 -6.67 -4.79
C ARG A 84 5.15 -6.17 -3.46
N LEU A 85 4.00 -5.48 -3.53
CA LEU A 85 3.21 -5.25 -2.32
C LEU A 85 2.68 -6.60 -1.82
N LYS A 86 3.20 -7.07 -0.69
CA LYS A 86 2.69 -8.26 0.01
C LYS A 86 1.47 -7.83 0.82
N GLU A 87 0.28 -8.08 0.29
CA GLU A 87 -0.96 -7.75 1.00
C GLU A 87 -1.31 -8.84 2.01
N GLU A 88 -1.27 -8.50 3.30
CA GLU A 88 -1.88 -9.29 4.36
C GLU A 88 -3.22 -8.63 4.76
N GLY A 89 -4.31 -8.95 4.06
CA GLY A 89 -5.67 -8.53 4.46
C GLY A 89 -6.68 -8.37 3.31
N ALA A 90 -7.91 -8.03 3.67
CA ALA A 90 -8.97 -7.75 2.70
C ALA A 90 -8.73 -6.40 2.00
N VAL A 91 -8.58 -6.43 0.67
CA VAL A 91 -8.56 -5.23 -0.17
C VAL A 91 -9.97 -4.65 -0.23
N ILE A 92 -10.13 -3.44 0.30
CA ILE A 92 -11.40 -2.71 0.27
C ILE A 92 -11.13 -1.34 -0.33
N ASN A 93 -11.78 -1.09 -1.46
CA ASN A 93 -11.65 0.16 -2.17
C ASN A 93 -12.34 1.29 -1.39
N TRP A 94 -11.82 2.50 -1.53
CA TRP A 94 -12.36 3.66 -0.82
C TRP A 94 -13.81 3.98 -1.23
N PHE A 95 -14.22 3.66 -2.46
CA PHE A 95 -15.58 3.86 -2.95
C PHE A 95 -16.59 2.81 -2.45
N GLU A 96 -16.12 1.71 -1.85
CA GLU A 96 -16.98 0.68 -1.25
C GLU A 96 -17.37 1.04 0.19
N ILE A 97 -16.66 2.01 0.79
CA ILE A 97 -16.88 2.45 2.17
C ILE A 97 -17.82 3.64 2.13
N GLU A 98 -19.08 3.42 2.50
CA GLU A 98 -20.03 4.51 2.69
C GLU A 98 -19.62 5.39 3.87
N THR A 99 -19.53 6.71 3.66
CA THR A 99 -19.19 7.69 4.71
C THR A 99 -20.22 8.82 4.77
N PRO A 100 -21.45 8.57 5.28
CA PRO A 100 -22.49 9.59 5.33
C PRO A 100 -22.09 10.77 6.24
N ALA A 101 -22.39 11.98 5.79
CA ALA A 101 -22.02 13.21 6.49
C ALA A 101 -22.57 13.23 7.93
N GLY A 102 -21.70 13.51 8.90
CA GLY A 102 -22.06 13.58 10.32
C GLY A 102 -22.19 12.25 11.05
N TYR A 103 -21.82 11.12 10.41
CA TYR A 103 -21.79 9.79 11.02
C TYR A 103 -20.37 9.22 11.04
N TYR A 104 -20.13 8.26 11.93
CA TYR A 104 -18.86 7.52 11.99
C TYR A 104 -18.77 6.47 10.87
N SER A 105 -17.54 6.12 10.52
CA SER A 105 -17.17 5.11 9.52
C SER A 105 -15.93 4.35 9.99
N VAL A 106 -15.53 3.30 9.28
CA VAL A 106 -14.29 2.58 9.59
C VAL A 106 -13.01 3.43 9.42
N ASN A 107 -13.13 4.59 8.76
CA ASN A 107 -12.04 5.54 8.58
C ASN A 107 -11.88 6.51 9.76
N ASP A 108 -12.82 6.53 10.70
CA ASP A 108 -12.70 7.33 11.93
C ASP A 108 -11.83 6.62 12.96
N THR A 109 -11.19 7.39 13.85
CA THR A 109 -10.30 6.84 14.87
C THR A 109 -11.09 6.15 15.99
N LEU A 110 -10.48 5.14 16.61
CA LEU A 110 -11.03 4.51 17.81
C LEU A 110 -11.24 5.54 18.92
N GLY A 111 -10.34 6.53 19.06
CA GLY A 111 -10.46 7.64 20.01
C GLY A 111 -11.71 8.49 19.78
N ASP A 112 -11.96 8.90 18.53
CA ASP A 112 -13.13 9.73 18.19
C ASP A 112 -14.43 9.00 18.48
N ILE A 113 -14.50 7.71 18.16
CA ILE A 113 -15.68 6.87 18.44
C ILE A 113 -15.87 6.73 19.96
N LEU A 114 -14.80 6.47 20.72
CA LEU A 114 -14.89 6.30 22.17
C LEU A 114 -15.14 7.61 22.94
N SER A 115 -15.03 8.77 22.29
CA SER A 115 -15.30 10.07 22.92
C SER A 115 -16.79 10.31 23.20
N THR A 116 -17.70 9.71 22.41
CA THR A 116 -19.15 9.91 22.54
C THR A 116 -19.84 8.74 23.25
N PHE A 117 -20.95 9.01 23.96
CA PHE A 117 -21.71 7.96 24.64
C PHE A 117 -22.24 6.89 23.65
N ARG A 118 -22.76 7.33 22.50
CA ARG A 118 -23.26 6.43 21.45
C ARG A 118 -22.13 5.63 20.79
N GLY A 119 -20.97 6.25 20.58
CA GLY A 119 -19.81 5.57 20.05
C GLY A 119 -19.24 4.53 21.01
N LYS A 120 -19.22 4.79 22.33
CA LYS A 120 -18.89 3.77 23.35
C LYS A 120 -19.83 2.56 23.28
N ILE A 121 -21.15 2.78 23.18
CA ILE A 121 -22.12 1.69 23.01
C ILE A 121 -21.85 0.89 21.73
N CYS A 122 -21.56 1.58 20.62
CA CYS A 122 -21.22 0.95 19.36
C CYS A 122 -19.94 0.12 19.46
N ALA A 123 -18.90 0.63 20.11
CA ALA A 123 -17.65 -0.09 20.33
C ALA A 123 -17.85 -1.36 21.17
N VAL A 124 -18.70 -1.33 22.20
CA VAL A 124 -19.08 -2.53 22.97
C VAL A 124 -19.81 -3.55 22.10
N LYS A 125 -20.77 -3.11 21.26
CA LYS A 125 -21.47 -4.00 20.32
C LYS A 125 -20.51 -4.63 19.31
N LEU A 126 -19.57 -3.85 18.80
CA LEU A 126 -18.53 -4.32 17.89
C LEU A 126 -17.64 -5.37 18.57
N LEU A 127 -17.17 -5.09 19.79
CA LEU A 127 -16.36 -6.03 20.57
C LEU A 127 -17.11 -7.36 20.82
N LEU A 128 -18.40 -7.31 21.13
CA LEU A 128 -19.23 -8.51 21.31
C LEU A 128 -19.40 -9.30 20.01
N LYS A 129 -19.60 -8.63 18.86
CA LYS A 129 -19.64 -9.30 17.54
C LYS A 129 -18.29 -9.94 17.19
N MET A 130 -17.19 -9.20 17.40
CA MET A 130 -15.83 -9.70 17.17
C MET A 130 -15.50 -10.90 18.07
N LYS A 131 -15.90 -10.88 19.35
CA LYS A 131 -15.69 -12.00 20.26
C LYS A 131 -16.37 -13.27 19.76
N LYS A 132 -17.60 -13.17 19.23
CA LYS A 132 -18.32 -14.31 18.62
C LYS A 132 -17.63 -14.80 17.34
N ALA A 133 -17.15 -13.90 16.49
CA ALA A 133 -16.44 -14.26 15.26
C ALA A 133 -15.04 -14.85 15.50
N LEU A 134 -14.41 -14.52 16.64
CA LEU A 134 -13.07 -14.98 17.03
C LEU A 134 -13.10 -16.18 18.00
N THR A 135 -14.26 -16.56 18.55
CA THR A 135 -14.43 -17.82 19.28
C THR A 135 -14.66 -18.97 18.29
N PRO A 136 -13.78 -19.98 18.23
CA PRO A 136 -13.97 -21.11 17.32
C PRO A 136 -15.09 -22.04 17.84
N ASP A 137 -16.07 -22.34 17.00
CA ASP A 137 -16.97 -23.48 17.19
C ASP A 137 -16.23 -24.76 16.77
N GLY A 138 -15.59 -25.45 17.72
CA GLY A 138 -14.94 -26.75 17.48
C GLY A 138 -13.84 -27.14 18.48
N PRO A 139 -13.57 -28.45 18.66
CA PRO A 139 -12.65 -28.92 19.69
C PRO A 139 -11.22 -28.44 19.43
N LYS A 140 -10.54 -28.04 20.52
CA LYS A 140 -9.17 -27.50 20.53
C LYS A 140 -8.19 -28.42 19.80
N GLN A 141 -7.88 -28.13 18.54
CA GLN A 141 -6.67 -28.66 17.92
C GLN A 141 -5.45 -28.05 18.62
N LYS A 142 -4.65 -28.92 19.26
CA LYS A 142 -3.29 -28.62 19.73
C LYS A 142 -2.39 -28.37 18.52
N GLY A 143 -2.43 -27.16 17.99
CA GLY A 143 -1.47 -26.63 17.01
C GLY A 143 -1.00 -25.27 17.50
N LYS A 144 0.32 -25.08 17.60
CA LYS A 144 1.05 -23.87 18.05
C LYS A 144 0.17 -22.64 18.31
N LYS A 145 0.03 -22.25 19.58
CA LYS A 145 -0.39 -20.89 19.97
C LYS A 145 0.58 -19.88 19.33
N LYS A 146 0.31 -19.44 18.10
CA LYS A 146 0.73 -18.11 17.67
C LYS A 146 -0.08 -17.17 18.55
N SER A 147 0.57 -16.64 19.59
CA SER A 147 0.08 -15.46 20.30
C SER A 147 -0.45 -14.49 19.27
N ALA A 148 -1.62 -13.89 19.50
CA ALA A 148 -2.12 -12.80 18.69
C ALA A 148 -1.16 -11.62 18.86
N GLU A 149 -0.06 -11.65 18.11
CA GLU A 149 0.94 -10.60 18.03
C GLU A 149 0.34 -9.49 17.17
N VAL A 150 -0.20 -8.47 17.84
CA VAL A 150 -0.57 -7.22 17.18
C VAL A 150 0.73 -6.43 17.07
N MET A 151 1.25 -6.23 15.86
CA MET A 151 2.52 -5.51 15.63
C MET A 151 3.73 -6.08 16.41
N GLY A 152 3.79 -7.40 16.65
CA GLY A 152 4.88 -8.01 17.42
C GLY A 152 4.79 -7.80 18.94
N PHE A 153 3.70 -7.22 19.45
CA PHE A 153 3.48 -7.05 20.89
C PHE A 153 2.61 -8.16 21.46
N LYS A 154 2.98 -8.65 22.66
CA LYS A 154 2.13 -9.58 23.40
C LYS A 154 1.00 -8.80 24.06
N LEU A 155 -0.17 -9.44 24.20
CA LEU A 155 -1.31 -8.89 24.96
C LEU A 155 -0.94 -8.51 26.42
N SER A 156 0.14 -9.09 26.96
CA SER A 156 0.71 -8.76 28.27
C SER A 156 1.40 -7.39 28.34
N ASP A 157 1.75 -6.82 27.19
CA ASP A 157 2.59 -5.61 27.11
C ASP A 157 1.75 -4.34 26.86
N ILE A 158 0.41 -4.49 26.84
CA ILE A 158 -0.54 -3.38 26.67
C ILE A 158 -0.48 -2.46 27.88
N ASN A 159 0.34 -1.41 27.79
CA ASN A 159 0.41 -0.33 28.75
C ASN A 159 -0.46 0.88 28.30
N LYS A 160 -0.56 1.90 29.15
CA LYS A 160 -1.35 3.11 28.88
C LYS A 160 -0.91 3.79 27.57
N THR A 161 0.39 3.85 27.31
CA THR A 161 0.97 4.43 26.09
C THR A 161 0.53 3.69 24.82
N MET A 162 0.50 2.36 24.85
CA MET A 162 0.00 1.55 23.73
C MET A 162 -1.50 1.76 23.52
N ILE A 163 -2.29 1.86 24.60
CA ILE A 163 -3.73 2.14 24.50
C ILE A 163 -3.97 3.52 23.85
N ASP A 164 -3.21 4.54 24.24
CA ASP A 164 -3.33 5.87 23.68
C ASP A 164 -2.87 5.92 22.21
N MET A 165 -1.84 5.14 21.84
CA MET A 165 -1.47 4.94 20.43
C MET A 165 -2.58 4.24 19.63
N LEU A 166 -3.19 3.19 20.17
CA LEU A 166 -4.28 2.45 19.52
C LEU A 166 -5.51 3.32 19.29
N LYS A 167 -5.82 4.26 20.20
CA LYS A 167 -6.90 5.25 19.99
C LYS A 167 -6.67 6.11 18.76
N GLY A 168 -5.42 6.37 18.39
CA GLY A 168 -5.06 7.14 17.19
C GLY A 168 -5.24 6.39 15.88
N PHE A 169 -5.46 5.07 15.91
CA PHE A 169 -5.72 4.31 14.69
C PHE A 169 -7.19 4.33 14.29
N THR A 170 -7.43 4.29 12.98
CA THR A 170 -8.75 4.06 12.42
C THR A 170 -9.24 2.66 12.73
N VAL A 171 -10.55 2.47 12.79
CA VAL A 171 -11.14 1.12 12.95
C VAL A 171 -10.62 0.18 11.87
N LYS A 172 -10.56 0.64 10.61
CA LYS A 172 -10.03 -0.13 9.47
C LYS A 172 -8.61 -0.61 9.73
N ARG A 173 -7.72 0.28 10.21
CA ARG A 173 -6.32 -0.07 10.52
C ARG A 173 -6.24 -1.06 11.69
N GLY A 174 -7.06 -0.88 12.73
CA GLY A 174 -7.16 -1.82 13.83
C GLY A 174 -7.58 -3.23 13.39
N LEU A 175 -8.55 -3.33 12.47
CA LEU A 175 -9.00 -4.62 11.92
C LEU A 175 -7.93 -5.29 11.05
N MET A 176 -7.20 -4.53 10.22
CA MET A 176 -6.09 -5.07 9.42
C MET A 176 -4.95 -5.60 10.30
N MET A 177 -4.63 -4.87 11.39
CA MET A 177 -3.59 -5.26 12.36
C MET A 177 -3.89 -6.57 13.09
N LEU A 178 -5.13 -7.08 13.04
CA LEU A 178 -5.49 -8.40 13.58
C LEU A 178 -5.12 -9.56 12.62
N GLY A 179 -4.23 -9.30 11.65
CA GLY A 179 -3.67 -10.28 10.73
C GLY A 179 -4.62 -10.67 9.61
N GLY A 180 -5.36 -9.70 9.05
CA GLY A 180 -6.25 -9.96 7.90
C GLY A 180 -7.41 -10.92 8.17
N LYS A 181 -7.74 -11.20 9.44
CA LYS A 181 -8.79 -12.16 9.84
C LYS A 181 -10.21 -11.72 9.49
N PHE A 182 -10.38 -10.47 9.09
CA PHE A 182 -11.67 -9.93 8.72
C PHE A 182 -11.82 -9.91 7.20
N THR A 183 -12.90 -10.49 6.70
CA THR A 183 -13.25 -10.40 5.29
C THR A 183 -13.70 -8.99 4.94
N LYS A 184 -13.72 -8.68 3.64
CA LYS A 184 -14.24 -7.40 3.13
C LYS A 184 -15.65 -7.13 3.62
N GLU A 185 -16.52 -8.14 3.55
CA GLU A 185 -17.93 -8.07 3.91
C GLU A 185 -18.10 -7.75 5.40
N GLN A 186 -17.26 -8.36 6.25
CA GLN A 186 -17.28 -8.09 7.69
C GLN A 186 -16.87 -6.64 7.98
N ILE A 187 -15.86 -6.10 7.28
CA ILE A 187 -15.44 -4.71 7.45
C ILE A 187 -16.55 -3.75 6.96
N LEU A 188 -17.23 -4.07 5.85
CA LEU A 188 -18.36 -3.27 5.36
C LEU A 188 -19.56 -3.34 6.31
N GLU A 189 -19.83 -4.48 6.94
CA GLU A 189 -20.87 -4.60 7.98
C GLU A 189 -20.55 -3.74 9.21
N ILE A 190 -19.28 -3.72 9.63
CA ILE A 190 -18.80 -2.84 10.70
C ILE A 190 -18.99 -1.37 10.30
N ASN A 191 -18.66 -1.02 9.05
CA ASN A 191 -18.88 0.33 8.52
C ASN A 191 -20.37 0.72 8.55
N ALA A 192 -21.27 -0.15 8.08
CA ALA A 192 -22.70 0.09 8.11
C ALA A 192 -23.26 0.24 9.54
N MET A 193 -22.63 -0.40 10.54
CA MET A 193 -22.97 -0.18 11.94
C MET A 193 -22.54 1.21 12.42
N LEU A 194 -21.31 1.62 12.09
CA LEU A 194 -20.77 2.93 12.45
C LEU A 194 -21.55 4.07 11.78
N ASN A 195 -22.02 3.87 10.56
CA ASN A 195 -22.85 4.82 9.80
C ASN A 195 -24.19 5.12 10.49
N LYS A 196 -24.59 4.36 11.51
CA LYS A 196 -25.79 4.62 12.33
C LYS A 196 -25.50 5.47 13.57
N VAL A 197 -24.23 5.79 13.83
CA VAL A 197 -23.77 6.55 14.99
C VAL A 197 -23.38 7.96 14.55
N LYS A 198 -24.11 8.96 15.06
CA LYS A 198 -23.81 10.37 14.79
C LYS A 198 -22.55 10.82 15.53
N LYS A 199 -21.74 11.66 14.88
CA LYS A 199 -20.62 12.41 15.45
C LYS A 199 -21.14 13.57 16.29
N LYS A 200 -21.77 13.27 17.43
CA LYS A 200 -22.27 14.23 18.43
C LYS A 200 -22.28 13.60 19.82
#